data_AF-A0A9D9K3V2-F1
#
_entry.id   AF-A0A9D9K3V2-F1
#
_cell.length_a   1.000
_cell.length_b   1.000
_cell.length_c   1.000
_cell.angle_alpha   90.00
_cell.angle_beta   90.00
_cell.angle_gamma   90.00
#
_symmetry.space_group_name_H-M   'P 1'
#
loop_
_entity.id
_entity.type
_entity.pdbx_description
1 polymer ?
#
loop_
_entity_poly.entity_id
_entity_poly.type
_entity_poly.pdbx_seq_one_letter_code
_entity_poly.pdbx_strand_id
1 'polypeptide(L)'
;MRGFLRLLWSAALIVALVAALPPFTAPRAAQSADDPTPVATPGDMPVFLQEDLGPATRDIGDDVDAVIQAALVAYLQRTSDLLVLAAPDALAVSAIPSPIPPVYLPLIMSLPMQVVLPPQPTPVPPPPGADVTAVTWPEPSIRVGRGMTLTYEIRVYNDDKGDASSTTVVFPYNRNHILPVASRFDRSAGDWVSELTPTQLTITFGRLGGGKMRSGFVDFKVNDRLTDTTVIDVRSSFRWSDENRGGNGRGNWSPVLVGSGNDTAPFVWLIVEPVRGSANETRTFFSDRFVPGEKVVTWLNTLRGVKPLDVASAADPSGRVWLSYRPYDLTPGTYQIVAHGTRSRLTGVASFVVR
;
A
#
# COMPACT_ATOMS: atom_id res chain seq x y z
N MET A 1 52.61 -49.60 -6.46
CA MET A 1 51.21 -50.00 -6.16
C MET A 1 50.92 -49.80 -4.66
N ARG A 2 50.54 -48.59 -4.24
CA ARG A 2 50.31 -48.24 -2.81
C ARG A 2 49.18 -47.21 -2.63
N GLY A 3 48.15 -47.26 -3.49
CA GLY A 3 47.11 -46.23 -3.58
C GLY A 3 45.66 -46.68 -3.40
N PHE A 4 45.37 -47.98 -3.20
CA PHE A 4 43.98 -48.49 -3.23
C PHE A 4 43.42 -48.98 -1.89
N LEU A 5 44.19 -48.91 -0.79
CA LEU A 5 43.77 -49.48 0.50
C LEU A 5 43.20 -48.48 1.52
N ARG A 6 43.17 -47.16 1.21
CA ARG A 6 42.69 -46.13 2.15
C ARG A 6 41.22 -45.71 1.98
N LEU A 7 40.54 -46.12 0.90
CA LEU A 7 39.14 -45.73 0.69
C LEU A 7 38.11 -46.66 1.36
N LEU A 8 38.51 -47.86 1.80
CA LEU A 8 37.59 -48.85 2.37
C LEU A 8 37.38 -48.72 3.89
N TRP A 9 38.12 -47.85 4.58
CA TRP A 9 37.97 -47.65 6.03
C TRP A 9 37.02 -46.51 6.43
N SER A 10 36.65 -45.62 5.49
CA SER A 10 35.78 -44.48 5.80
C SER A 10 34.27 -44.79 5.70
N ALA A 11 33.90 -45.90 5.04
CA ALA A 11 32.48 -46.29 4.88
C ALA A 11 31.93 -47.11 6.07
N ALA A 12 32.80 -47.76 6.85
CA ALA A 12 32.37 -48.61 7.97
C ALA A 12 32.04 -47.83 9.25
N LEU A 13 32.49 -46.58 9.39
CA LEU A 13 32.26 -45.78 10.62
C LEU A 13 30.91 -45.03 10.61
N ILE A 14 30.31 -44.81 9.42
CA ILE A 14 29.04 -44.08 9.32
C ILE A 14 27.84 -45.00 9.58
N VAL A 15 27.96 -46.30 9.27
CA VAL A 15 26.88 -47.27 9.53
C VAL A 15 26.79 -47.64 11.02
N ALA A 16 27.87 -47.54 11.79
CA ALA A 16 27.88 -47.83 13.21
C ALA A 16 27.29 -46.70 14.10
N LEU A 17 27.14 -45.47 13.58
CA LEU A 17 26.61 -44.35 14.35
C LEU A 17 25.08 -44.19 14.26
N VAL A 18 24.41 -44.90 13.34
CA VAL A 18 22.94 -44.80 13.15
C VAL A 18 22.17 -45.83 13.99
N ALA A 19 22.83 -46.84 14.55
CA ALA A 19 22.18 -47.93 15.29
C ALA A 19 22.07 -47.71 16.82
N ALA A 20 22.49 -46.56 17.36
CA ALA A 20 22.54 -46.31 18.81
C ALA A 20 21.66 -45.14 19.31
N LEU A 21 20.68 -44.70 18.51
CA LEU A 21 19.70 -43.70 18.96
C LEU A 21 18.47 -44.42 19.55
N PRO A 22 18.12 -44.20 20.84
CA PRO A 22 16.88 -44.72 21.39
C PRO A 22 15.68 -44.07 20.70
N PRO A 23 14.54 -44.78 20.59
CA PRO A 23 13.32 -44.22 20.02
C PRO A 23 12.86 -43.03 20.87
N PHE A 24 12.79 -41.86 20.25
CA PHE A 24 12.17 -40.67 20.83
C PHE A 24 10.65 -40.92 20.93
N THR A 25 10.18 -41.29 22.12
CA THR A 25 8.76 -41.22 22.46
C THR A 25 8.43 -39.78 22.83
N ALA A 26 7.76 -39.05 21.93
CA ALA A 26 7.25 -37.72 22.23
C ALA A 26 6.23 -37.78 23.38
N PRO A 27 6.25 -36.83 24.34
CA PRO A 27 5.21 -36.75 25.35
C PRO A 27 3.87 -36.42 24.70
N ARG A 28 2.85 -37.18 25.08
CA ARG A 28 1.45 -37.00 24.72
C ARG A 28 0.97 -35.66 25.29
N ALA A 29 0.81 -34.67 24.41
CA ALA A 29 0.19 -33.40 24.78
C ALA A 29 -1.28 -33.64 25.13
N ALA A 30 -1.68 -33.21 26.33
CA ALA A 30 -3.07 -33.12 26.74
C ALA A 30 -3.78 -32.11 25.83
N GLN A 31 -4.89 -32.53 25.23
CA GLN A 31 -5.82 -31.65 24.54
C GLN A 31 -6.49 -30.74 25.58
N SER A 32 -6.14 -29.47 25.58
CA SER A 32 -6.93 -28.43 26.22
C SER A 32 -7.99 -27.99 25.23
N ALA A 33 -9.25 -28.12 25.62
CA ALA A 33 -10.40 -27.59 24.90
C ALA A 33 -10.47 -26.08 25.13
N ASP A 34 -9.96 -25.31 24.17
CA ASP A 34 -10.36 -23.93 23.90
C ASP A 34 -10.01 -23.67 22.43
N ASP A 35 -11.04 -23.65 21.60
CA ASP A 35 -10.96 -23.62 20.14
C ASP A 35 -10.98 -22.14 19.68
N PRO A 36 -9.85 -21.53 19.26
CA PRO A 36 -9.89 -20.23 18.63
C PRO A 36 -10.42 -20.36 17.20
N THR A 37 -11.28 -19.42 16.84
CA THR A 37 -11.82 -19.24 15.48
C THR A 37 -10.73 -19.36 14.41
N PRO A 38 -11.00 -20.07 13.28
CA PRO A 38 -9.99 -20.29 12.26
C PRO A 38 -9.55 -18.97 11.63
N VAL A 39 -8.26 -18.68 11.74
CA VAL A 39 -7.58 -17.65 10.95
C VAL A 39 -7.49 -18.16 9.51
N ALA A 40 -8.06 -17.41 8.56
CA ALA A 40 -8.02 -17.73 7.14
C ALA A 40 -6.55 -17.81 6.65
N THR A 41 -6.16 -18.98 6.16
CA THR A 41 -4.85 -19.24 5.54
C THR A 41 -4.78 -18.58 4.15
N PRO A 42 -3.62 -18.08 3.67
CA PRO A 42 -3.46 -17.44 2.36
C PRO A 42 -3.67 -18.34 1.11
N GLY A 43 -4.34 -19.48 1.24
CA GLY A 43 -4.55 -20.47 0.17
C GLY A 43 -5.93 -20.45 -0.49
N ASP A 44 -6.92 -19.78 0.10
CA ASP A 44 -8.31 -19.74 -0.40
C ASP A 44 -8.57 -18.53 -1.31
N MET A 45 -7.70 -18.32 -2.30
CA MET A 45 -8.01 -17.41 -3.40
C MET A 45 -8.99 -18.14 -4.35
N PRO A 46 -10.13 -17.54 -4.73
CA PRO A 46 -10.93 -18.07 -5.82
C PRO A 46 -10.06 -18.17 -7.07
N VAL A 47 -10.12 -19.31 -7.75
CA VAL A 47 -9.52 -19.47 -9.08
C VAL A 47 -10.36 -18.63 -10.04
N PHE A 48 -10.05 -17.34 -10.15
CA PHE A 48 -10.68 -16.45 -11.12
C PHE A 48 -10.13 -16.78 -12.50
N LEU A 49 -10.97 -17.35 -13.36
CA LEU A 49 -10.70 -17.42 -14.79
C LEU A 49 -10.76 -15.99 -15.35
N GLN A 50 -9.62 -15.34 -15.42
CA GLN A 50 -9.48 -14.00 -15.96
C GLN A 50 -9.77 -14.03 -17.47
N GLU A 51 -10.99 -13.67 -17.88
CA GLU A 51 -11.23 -13.18 -19.24
C GLU A 51 -10.51 -11.83 -19.36
N ASP A 52 -9.21 -11.89 -19.66
CA ASP A 52 -8.39 -10.71 -19.90
C ASP A 52 -8.84 -10.06 -21.22
N LEU A 53 -9.63 -9.00 -21.11
CA LEU A 53 -9.98 -8.18 -22.27
C LEU A 53 -8.81 -7.28 -22.72
N GLY A 54 -7.69 -7.30 -21.99
CA GLY A 54 -6.63 -6.30 -22.11
C GLY A 54 -7.15 -4.89 -21.76
N PRO A 55 -6.25 -3.92 -21.55
CA PRO A 55 -6.65 -2.53 -21.72
C PRO A 55 -7.11 -2.37 -23.17
N ALA A 56 -8.30 -1.81 -23.39
CA ALA A 56 -8.61 -1.26 -24.71
C ALA A 56 -7.54 -0.21 -25.00
N THR A 57 -6.56 -0.55 -25.84
CA THR A 57 -5.40 0.29 -26.17
C THR A 57 -5.89 1.52 -26.94
N ARG A 58 -6.29 2.56 -26.22
CA ARG A 58 -5.89 3.91 -26.63
C ARG A 58 -4.42 4.05 -26.25
N ASP A 59 -3.60 4.60 -27.14
CA ASP A 59 -2.23 5.02 -26.81
C ASP A 59 -2.29 5.88 -25.54
N ILE A 60 -1.78 5.34 -24.43
CA ILE A 60 -1.69 6.02 -23.15
C ILE A 60 -0.42 6.87 -23.21
N GLY A 61 -0.52 8.04 -23.83
CA GLY A 61 0.53 9.06 -23.78
C GLY A 61 0.60 9.77 -22.43
N ASP A 62 1.65 10.57 -22.23
CA ASP A 62 2.02 11.35 -21.03
C ASP A 62 0.92 12.28 -20.44
N ASP A 63 -0.25 12.33 -21.06
CA ASP A 63 -1.41 13.13 -20.65
C ASP A 63 -2.23 12.50 -19.51
N VAL A 64 -2.03 11.21 -19.22
CA VAL A 64 -2.78 10.51 -18.15
C VAL A 64 -2.43 11.08 -16.78
N ASP A 65 -1.18 11.44 -16.51
CA ASP A 65 -0.83 12.08 -15.23
C ASP A 65 -1.51 13.44 -15.09
N ALA A 66 -1.58 14.25 -16.14
CA ALA A 66 -2.27 15.54 -16.10
C ALA A 66 -3.79 15.38 -15.89
N VAL A 67 -4.42 14.41 -16.58
CA VAL A 67 -5.85 14.11 -16.44
C VAL A 67 -6.20 13.51 -15.07
N ILE A 68 -5.36 12.61 -14.56
CA ILE A 68 -5.50 12.03 -13.21
C ILE A 68 -5.31 13.11 -12.15
N GLN A 69 -4.28 13.96 -12.28
CA GLN A 69 -4.04 15.07 -11.34
C GLN A 69 -5.21 16.07 -11.37
N ALA A 70 -5.73 16.42 -12.56
CA ALA A 70 -6.89 17.30 -12.68
C ALA A 70 -8.16 16.69 -12.05
N ALA A 71 -8.41 15.40 -12.28
CA ALA A 71 -9.54 14.69 -11.68
C ALA A 71 -9.39 14.56 -10.15
N LEU A 72 -8.18 14.30 -9.66
CA LEU A 72 -7.86 14.24 -8.24
C LEU A 72 -8.05 15.60 -7.56
N VAL A 73 -7.58 16.69 -8.18
CA VAL A 73 -7.79 18.06 -7.68
C VAL A 73 -9.27 18.41 -7.62
N ALA A 74 -10.04 18.10 -8.67
CA ALA A 74 -11.49 18.34 -8.70
C ALA A 74 -12.24 17.55 -7.62
N TYR A 75 -11.82 16.30 -7.36
CA TYR A 75 -12.38 15.49 -6.28
C TYR A 75 -12.04 16.05 -4.90
N LEU A 76 -10.77 16.40 -4.65
CA LEU A 76 -10.31 16.95 -3.37
C LEU A 76 -11.01 18.27 -3.02
N GLN A 77 -11.19 19.16 -4.00
CA GLN A 77 -11.95 20.41 -3.83
C GLN A 77 -13.39 20.13 -3.40
N ARG A 78 -14.07 19.18 -4.04
CA ARG A 78 -15.45 18.80 -3.69
C ARG A 78 -15.59 18.23 -2.28
N THR A 79 -14.59 17.48 -1.80
CA THR A 79 -14.59 16.96 -0.42
C THR A 79 -14.34 18.04 0.63
N SER A 80 -13.59 19.10 0.30
CA SER A 80 -13.41 20.25 1.20
C SER A 80 -14.70 21.05 1.38
N ASP A 81 -15.50 21.20 0.32
CA ASP A 81 -16.78 21.92 0.38
C ASP A 81 -17.84 21.21 1.24
N LEU A 82 -17.79 19.87 1.29
CA LEU A 82 -18.71 19.08 2.11
C LEU A 82 -18.42 19.16 3.61
N LEU A 83 -17.21 19.54 4.01
CA LEU A 83 -16.84 19.72 5.43
C LEU A 83 -17.25 21.09 6.00
N VAL A 84 -17.63 22.06 5.15
CA VAL A 84 -18.02 23.42 5.58
C VAL A 84 -19.51 23.53 5.93
N LEU A 85 -20.34 22.56 5.52
CA LEU A 85 -21.80 22.60 5.71
C LEU A 85 -22.32 21.95 7.01
N ALA A 86 -21.44 21.58 7.94
CA ALA A 86 -21.84 21.04 9.24
C ALA A 86 -21.56 22.02 10.39
N ALA A 87 -22.34 23.10 10.46
CA ALA A 87 -22.56 23.87 11.68
C ALA A 87 -24.08 23.84 11.99
N PRO A 88 -24.50 23.62 13.25
CA PRO A 88 -25.90 23.40 13.57
C PRO A 88 -26.66 24.74 13.63
N ASP A 89 -27.73 24.83 12.85
CA ASP A 89 -28.77 25.85 13.00
C ASP A 89 -29.42 25.74 14.40
N ALA A 90 -29.23 26.79 15.20
CA ALA A 90 -29.99 27.03 16.42
C ALA A 90 -30.94 28.22 16.20
N LEU A 91 -32.20 27.98 16.56
CA LEU A 91 -33.39 28.83 16.47
C LEU A 91 -33.27 30.21 17.13
N ALA A 92 -33.90 31.24 16.53
CA ALA A 92 -34.59 32.34 17.23
C ALA A 92 -35.44 33.16 16.21
N VAL A 93 -36.77 32.99 16.16
CA VAL A 93 -37.81 33.80 16.83
C VAL A 93 -37.71 35.31 16.56
N SER A 94 -38.64 35.81 15.72
CA SER A 94 -38.95 37.23 15.57
C SER A 94 -39.66 37.79 16.81
N ALA A 95 -39.22 38.95 17.30
CA ALA A 95 -40.00 39.81 18.19
C ALA A 95 -39.76 41.30 17.87
N ILE A 96 -40.83 42.07 18.02
CA ILE A 96 -41.09 43.47 17.64
C ILE A 96 -40.32 44.46 18.55
N PRO A 97 -39.97 45.69 18.10
CA PRO A 97 -39.21 46.66 18.91
C PRO A 97 -40.10 47.40 19.91
N SER A 98 -39.59 47.65 21.13
CA SER A 98 -40.14 48.54 22.17
C SER A 98 -39.01 48.94 23.15
N PRO A 99 -39.15 50.02 23.96
CA PRO A 99 -38.30 51.21 23.96
C PRO A 99 -37.11 51.14 24.92
N ILE A 100 -36.17 52.07 24.74
CA ILE A 100 -34.94 52.25 25.52
C ILE A 100 -35.23 52.31 27.04
N PRO A 101 -34.72 51.38 27.86
CA PRO A 101 -34.76 51.50 29.31
C PRO A 101 -33.69 52.49 29.81
N PRO A 102 -33.94 53.19 30.94
CA PRO A 102 -32.98 54.13 31.51
C PRO A 102 -31.68 53.45 31.93
N VAL A 103 -30.57 54.10 31.61
CA VAL A 103 -29.21 53.70 31.97
C VAL A 103 -29.01 53.87 33.49
N TYR A 104 -28.81 52.76 34.21
CA TYR A 104 -28.31 52.76 35.57
C TYR A 104 -26.79 52.56 35.52
N LEU A 105 -26.02 53.55 35.97
CA LEU A 105 -24.57 53.42 36.14
C LEU A 105 -24.30 52.49 37.34
N PRO A 106 -23.53 51.39 37.18
CA PRO A 106 -23.14 50.58 38.32
C PRO A 106 -22.18 51.34 39.23
N LEU A 107 -22.45 51.32 40.54
CA LEU A 107 -21.48 51.70 41.55
C LEU A 107 -20.25 50.79 41.42
N ILE A 108 -19.09 51.38 41.15
CA ILE A 108 -17.81 50.67 41.11
C ILE A 108 -17.39 50.40 42.57
N MET A 109 -17.69 49.20 43.08
CA MET A 109 -16.98 48.65 44.24
C MET A 109 -15.62 48.15 43.74
N SER A 110 -14.55 48.84 44.14
CA SER A 110 -13.18 48.39 43.90
C SER A 110 -12.95 47.06 44.64
N LEU A 111 -12.94 45.95 43.91
CA LEU A 111 -12.51 44.66 44.44
C LEU A 111 -11.06 44.76 44.95
N PRO A 112 -10.71 44.10 46.07
CA PRO A 112 -9.32 44.03 46.51
C PRO A 112 -8.47 43.41 45.39
N MET A 113 -7.28 43.98 45.16
CA MET A 113 -6.35 43.58 44.11
C MET A 113 -6.24 42.06 44.00
N GLN A 114 -6.75 41.47 42.92
CA GLN A 114 -6.39 40.13 42.54
C GLN A 114 -4.90 40.16 42.17
N VAL A 115 -4.09 39.40 42.89
CA VAL A 115 -2.71 39.13 42.52
C VAL A 115 -2.75 38.43 41.16
N VAL A 116 -2.48 39.17 40.09
CA VAL A 116 -2.34 38.63 38.74
C VAL A 116 -1.07 37.80 38.75
N LEU A 117 -1.21 36.49 38.91
CA LEU A 117 -0.10 35.56 38.66
C LEU A 117 0.31 35.72 37.20
N PRO A 118 1.62 35.74 36.89
CA PRO A 118 2.07 35.79 35.51
C PRO A 118 1.43 34.64 34.73
N PRO A 119 0.98 34.87 33.49
CA PRO A 119 0.35 33.83 32.68
C PRO A 119 1.31 32.64 32.61
N GLN A 120 0.82 31.47 33.01
CA GLN A 120 1.58 30.23 32.86
C GLN A 120 1.94 30.09 31.37
N PRO A 121 3.23 29.87 31.02
CA PRO A 121 3.62 29.77 29.63
C PRO A 121 2.79 28.68 28.96
N THR A 122 2.11 29.06 27.86
CA THR A 122 1.33 28.11 27.06
C THR A 122 2.27 26.99 26.62
N PRO A 123 1.92 25.71 26.83
CA PRO A 123 2.74 24.61 26.34
C PRO A 123 2.96 24.78 24.84
N VAL A 124 4.22 24.77 24.40
CA VAL A 124 4.54 24.77 22.97
C VAL A 124 4.05 23.43 22.41
N PRO A 125 3.20 23.42 21.36
CA PRO A 125 2.74 22.18 20.76
C PRO A 125 3.96 21.37 20.29
N PRO A 126 3.94 20.04 20.43
CA PRO A 126 5.03 19.21 19.95
C PRO A 126 5.24 19.44 18.44
N PRO A 127 6.47 19.26 17.94
CA PRO A 127 6.74 19.32 16.50
C PRO A 127 5.78 18.39 15.74
N PRO A 128 5.41 18.69 14.48
CA PRO A 128 4.64 17.74 13.68
C PRO A 128 5.42 16.44 13.48
N GLY A 129 4.73 15.30 13.53
CA GLY A 129 5.32 13.99 13.24
C GLY A 129 5.42 13.71 11.73
N ALA A 130 6.15 12.67 11.37
CA ALA A 130 6.16 12.16 9.99
C ALA A 130 5.15 11.01 9.82
N ASP A 131 4.50 10.94 8.66
CA ASP A 131 3.67 9.80 8.26
C ASP A 131 4.23 9.21 6.97
N VAL A 132 4.98 8.11 7.11
CA VAL A 132 5.71 7.52 5.98
C VAL A 132 4.93 6.38 5.36
N THR A 133 4.92 6.34 4.03
CA THR A 133 4.39 5.23 3.23
C THR A 133 5.49 4.67 2.33
N ALA A 134 5.75 3.36 2.37
CA ALA A 134 6.64 2.70 1.42
C ALA A 134 5.85 1.95 0.34
N VAL A 135 6.25 2.11 -0.91
CA VAL A 135 5.65 1.45 -2.08
C VAL A 135 6.74 0.74 -2.87
N THR A 136 6.44 -0.45 -3.34
CA THR A 136 7.33 -1.28 -4.14
C THR A 136 6.70 -1.46 -5.52
N TRP A 137 7.44 -1.13 -6.58
CA TRP A 137 6.96 -1.20 -7.96
C TRP A 137 7.91 -2.03 -8.82
N PRO A 138 7.48 -3.17 -9.38
CA PRO A 138 8.30 -3.97 -10.27
C PRO A 138 8.31 -3.44 -11.71
N GLU A 139 9.43 -3.61 -12.39
CA GLU A 139 9.59 -3.44 -13.83
C GLU A 139 10.40 -4.63 -14.38
N PRO A 140 9.81 -5.50 -15.22
CA PRO A 140 8.43 -5.46 -15.70
C PRO A 140 7.39 -5.74 -14.59
N SER A 141 6.22 -5.08 -14.65
CA SER A 141 5.24 -5.10 -13.56
C SER A 141 4.25 -6.27 -13.55
N ILE A 142 4.14 -7.01 -14.67
CA ILE A 142 3.19 -8.13 -14.82
C ILE A 142 3.93 -9.45 -14.87
N ARG A 143 4.81 -9.59 -15.87
CA ARG A 143 5.51 -10.82 -16.19
C ARG A 143 6.96 -10.54 -16.49
N VAL A 144 7.86 -11.38 -16.01
CA VAL A 144 9.31 -11.30 -16.29
C VAL A 144 9.83 -12.60 -16.88
N GLY A 145 10.72 -12.45 -17.86
CA GLY A 145 11.41 -13.58 -18.48
C GLY A 145 12.35 -14.29 -17.50
N ARG A 146 12.40 -15.62 -17.59
CA ARG A 146 13.44 -16.43 -16.94
C ARG A 146 14.83 -15.97 -17.37
N GLY A 147 15.75 -15.85 -16.41
CA GLY A 147 17.08 -15.33 -16.70
C GLY A 147 17.10 -13.84 -17.09
N MET A 148 15.98 -13.11 -17.07
CA MET A 148 15.97 -11.67 -17.33
C MET A 148 16.20 -10.88 -16.05
N THR A 149 16.32 -9.56 -16.20
CA THR A 149 16.40 -8.63 -15.06
C THR A 149 14.99 -8.21 -14.65
N LEU A 150 14.72 -8.30 -13.36
CA LEU A 150 13.57 -7.70 -12.69
C LEU A 150 14.07 -6.55 -11.83
N THR A 151 13.65 -5.33 -12.13
CA THR A 151 13.97 -4.15 -11.33
C THR A 151 12.82 -3.83 -10.40
N TYR A 152 13.09 -3.68 -9.11
CA TYR A 152 12.13 -3.10 -8.18
C TYR A 152 12.51 -1.66 -7.87
N GLU A 153 11.58 -0.74 -8.09
CA GLU A 153 11.63 0.62 -7.56
C GLU A 153 10.98 0.62 -6.18
N ILE A 154 11.69 1.16 -5.19
CA ILE A 154 11.21 1.37 -3.84
C ILE A 154 11.01 2.86 -3.67
N ARG A 155 9.78 3.29 -3.40
CA ARG A 155 9.38 4.68 -3.18
C ARG A 155 8.99 4.87 -1.72
N VAL A 156 9.48 5.93 -1.08
CA VAL A 156 9.05 6.34 0.26
C VAL A 156 8.45 7.73 0.18
N TYR A 157 7.23 7.88 0.66
CA TYR A 157 6.48 9.12 0.75
C TYR A 157 6.38 9.54 2.21
N ASN A 158 6.52 10.82 2.51
CA ASN A 158 6.13 11.38 3.80
C ASN A 158 4.94 12.31 3.56
N ASP A 159 3.75 11.87 3.95
CA ASP A 159 2.50 12.56 3.64
C ASP A 159 2.13 13.62 4.69
N ASP A 160 2.85 13.69 5.81
CA ASP A 160 2.68 14.71 6.86
C ASP A 160 3.71 15.85 6.74
N LYS A 161 3.62 16.85 7.63
CA LYS A 161 4.47 18.04 7.65
C LYS A 161 5.77 17.85 8.43
N GLY A 162 5.85 16.87 9.33
CA GLY A 162 7.07 16.58 10.08
C GLY A 162 8.09 15.83 9.23
N ASP A 163 9.34 15.82 9.68
CA ASP A 163 10.44 15.15 8.98
C ASP A 163 10.69 13.76 9.56
N ALA A 164 10.86 12.77 8.69
CA ALA A 164 11.44 11.49 9.09
C ALA A 164 12.97 11.61 9.03
N SER A 165 13.64 11.35 10.14
CA SER A 165 15.10 11.36 10.26
C SER A 165 15.75 10.24 9.44
N SER A 166 15.12 9.07 9.39
CA SER A 166 15.50 7.95 8.52
C SER A 166 14.33 7.01 8.33
N THR A 167 14.26 6.36 7.16
CA THR A 167 13.32 5.27 6.89
C THR A 167 14.10 4.01 6.53
N THR A 168 13.79 2.89 7.17
CA THR A 168 14.33 1.57 6.83
C THR A 168 13.23 0.73 6.18
N VAL A 169 13.48 0.22 4.98
CA VAL A 169 12.60 -0.70 4.26
C VAL A 169 13.24 -2.09 4.24
N VAL A 170 12.53 -3.10 4.72
CA VAL A 170 12.93 -4.49 4.63
C VAL A 170 12.22 -5.12 3.45
N PHE A 171 13.00 -5.53 2.45
CA PHE A 171 12.53 -6.14 1.22
C PHE A 171 12.83 -7.66 1.28
N PRO A 172 11.82 -8.51 1.52
CA PRO A 172 12.03 -9.95 1.50
C PRO A 172 12.19 -10.46 0.07
N TYR A 173 13.03 -11.47 -0.13
CA TYR A 173 13.13 -12.15 -1.41
C TYR A 173 13.48 -13.63 -1.25
N ASN A 174 13.06 -14.45 -2.21
CA ASN A 174 13.48 -15.85 -2.29
C ASN A 174 14.68 -15.96 -3.22
N ARG A 175 15.87 -16.29 -2.69
CA ARG A 175 17.10 -16.50 -3.48
C ARG A 175 17.00 -17.60 -4.54
N ASN A 176 16.04 -18.52 -4.42
CA ASN A 176 15.78 -19.52 -5.44
C ASN A 176 14.97 -18.95 -6.61
N HIS A 177 14.31 -17.80 -6.43
CA HIS A 177 13.55 -17.12 -7.47
C HIS A 177 14.35 -15.99 -8.10
N ILE A 178 14.92 -15.10 -7.27
CA ILE A 178 15.62 -13.90 -7.71
C ILE A 178 16.91 -13.68 -6.94
N LEU A 179 17.95 -13.18 -7.62
CA LEU A 179 19.25 -12.85 -7.05
C LEU A 179 19.54 -11.36 -7.23
N PRO A 180 19.78 -10.56 -6.17
CA PRO A 180 20.14 -9.16 -6.33
C PRO A 180 21.48 -9.03 -7.07
N VAL A 181 21.54 -8.16 -8.08
CA VAL A 181 22.74 -7.96 -8.93
C VAL A 181 23.24 -6.53 -8.96
N ALA A 182 22.36 -5.53 -8.78
CA ALA A 182 22.75 -4.13 -8.71
C ALA A 182 21.75 -3.31 -7.88
N SER A 183 22.17 -2.12 -7.46
CA SER A 183 21.28 -1.14 -6.83
C SER A 183 21.67 0.28 -7.20
N ARG A 184 20.67 1.17 -7.25
CA ARG A 184 20.82 2.58 -7.63
C ARG A 184 20.06 3.43 -6.61
N PHE A 185 20.80 4.16 -5.78
CA PHE A 185 20.28 5.00 -4.70
C PHE A 185 21.08 6.31 -4.60
N ASP A 186 20.43 7.38 -4.15
CA ASP A 186 21.10 8.66 -3.88
C ASP A 186 21.86 8.62 -2.55
N ARG A 187 23.13 8.20 -2.63
CA ARG A 187 24.03 8.17 -1.48
C ARG A 187 24.29 9.54 -0.87
N SER A 188 24.22 10.60 -1.67
CA SER A 188 24.51 11.97 -1.19
C SER A 188 23.46 12.44 -0.19
N ALA A 189 22.22 11.99 -0.38
CA ALA A 189 21.15 12.23 0.57
C ALA A 189 20.94 11.04 1.53
N GLY A 190 21.88 10.09 1.61
CA GLY A 190 21.89 9.02 2.61
C GLY A 190 21.09 7.77 2.26
N ASP A 191 20.76 7.55 0.98
CA ASP A 191 20.06 6.33 0.55
C ASP A 191 21.04 5.24 0.14
N TRP A 192 20.83 4.02 0.61
CA TRP A 192 21.67 2.86 0.28
C TRP A 192 21.02 1.53 0.71
N VAL A 193 21.53 0.43 0.16
CA VAL A 193 21.24 -0.92 0.69
C VAL A 193 22.13 -1.15 1.91
N SER A 194 21.52 -1.15 3.09
CA SER A 194 22.22 -1.22 4.38
C SER A 194 22.58 -2.63 4.84
N GLU A 195 21.84 -3.62 4.37
CA GLU A 195 22.11 -5.03 4.67
C GLU A 195 21.66 -5.91 3.50
N LEU A 196 22.42 -6.97 3.23
CA LEU A 196 22.06 -8.01 2.29
C LEU A 196 22.26 -9.36 2.98
N THR A 197 21.17 -10.09 3.17
CA THR A 197 21.18 -11.46 3.69
C THR A 197 20.66 -12.41 2.61
N PRO A 198 20.73 -13.74 2.81
CA PRO A 198 20.20 -14.69 1.83
C PRO A 198 18.69 -14.62 1.54
N THR A 199 17.91 -13.92 2.38
CA THR A 199 16.44 -13.90 2.31
C THR A 199 15.83 -12.49 2.31
N GLN A 200 16.64 -11.45 2.53
CA GLN A 200 16.15 -10.07 2.54
C GLN A 200 17.24 -9.05 2.23
N LEU A 201 16.79 -7.90 1.74
CA LEU A 201 17.56 -6.67 1.67
C LEU A 201 17.01 -5.69 2.70
N THR A 202 17.89 -5.03 3.43
CA THR A 202 17.53 -3.86 4.22
C THR A 202 17.99 -2.64 3.45
N ILE A 203 17.06 -1.72 3.16
CA ILE A 203 17.31 -0.47 2.44
C ILE A 203 17.11 0.67 3.44
N THR A 204 18.07 1.58 3.51
CA THR A 204 17.97 2.77 4.35
C THR A 204 17.82 3.98 3.45
N PHE A 205 16.78 4.76 3.70
CA PHE A 205 16.63 6.11 3.20
C PHE A 205 17.05 7.09 4.30
N GLY A 206 17.74 8.16 3.88
CA GLY A 206 18.16 9.24 4.77
C GLY A 206 16.97 10.09 5.25
N ARG A 207 17.24 11.33 5.64
CA ARG A 207 16.19 12.28 6.04
C ARG A 207 15.18 12.46 4.89
N LEU A 208 13.90 12.42 5.24
CA LEU A 208 12.77 12.59 4.33
C LEU A 208 11.85 13.69 4.88
N GLY A 209 11.93 14.87 4.27
CA GLY A 209 11.14 16.02 4.70
C GLY A 209 9.64 15.83 4.52
N GLY A 210 8.83 16.58 5.25
CA GLY A 210 7.38 16.57 5.10
C GLY A 210 6.91 16.88 3.66
N GLY A 211 5.93 16.11 3.16
CA GLY A 211 5.42 16.20 1.79
C GLY A 211 6.40 15.77 0.69
N LYS A 212 7.55 15.19 1.03
CA LYS A 212 8.56 14.74 0.05
C LYS A 212 8.43 13.26 -0.29
N MET A 213 9.04 12.91 -1.42
CA MET A 213 9.21 11.53 -1.87
C MET A 213 10.68 11.28 -2.17
N ARG A 214 11.13 10.05 -1.91
CA ARG A 214 12.41 9.54 -2.40
C ARG A 214 12.22 8.16 -3.00
N SER A 215 13.11 7.79 -3.91
CA SER A 215 13.09 6.47 -4.52
C SER A 215 14.49 5.91 -4.75
N GLY A 216 14.54 4.61 -4.95
CA GLY A 216 15.73 3.93 -5.43
C GLY A 216 15.38 2.57 -6.02
N PHE A 217 16.35 1.96 -6.69
CA PHE A 217 16.14 0.78 -7.50
C PHE A 217 17.03 -0.36 -7.04
N VAL A 218 16.50 -1.57 -7.07
CA VAL A 218 17.25 -2.80 -6.92
C VAL A 218 16.99 -3.69 -8.13
N ASP A 219 18.05 -4.07 -8.82
CA ASP A 219 17.98 -4.96 -9.96
C ASP A 219 18.26 -6.39 -9.51
N PHE A 220 17.41 -7.32 -9.94
CA PHE A 220 17.53 -8.74 -9.65
C PHE A 220 17.63 -9.54 -10.94
N LYS A 221 18.45 -10.60 -10.92
CA LYS A 221 18.42 -11.65 -11.93
C LYS A 221 17.36 -12.69 -11.57
N VAL A 222 16.43 -12.95 -12.47
CA VAL A 222 15.43 -14.01 -12.31
C VAL A 222 16.07 -15.36 -12.61
N ASN A 223 15.84 -16.36 -11.76
CA ASN A 223 16.35 -17.71 -11.95
C ASN A 223 15.78 -18.32 -13.25
N ASP A 224 16.65 -18.90 -14.06
CA ASP A 224 16.31 -19.47 -15.36
C ASP A 224 15.56 -20.81 -15.27
N ARG A 225 15.55 -21.45 -14.10
CA ARG A 225 14.92 -22.75 -13.85
C ARG A 225 13.47 -22.70 -13.34
N LEU A 226 12.91 -21.50 -13.16
CA LEU A 226 11.54 -21.35 -12.67
C LEU A 226 10.51 -21.82 -13.72
N THR A 227 9.31 -22.16 -13.27
CA THR A 227 8.18 -22.46 -14.17
C THR A 227 7.45 -21.18 -14.55
N ASP A 228 6.76 -21.19 -15.70
CA ASP A 228 5.98 -20.05 -16.21
C ASP A 228 4.72 -19.72 -15.36
N THR A 229 4.53 -20.42 -14.24
CA THR A 229 3.47 -20.20 -13.25
C THR A 229 4.01 -19.74 -11.90
N THR A 230 5.33 -19.61 -11.78
CA THR A 230 5.95 -19.15 -10.53
C THR A 230 5.62 -17.69 -10.30
N VAL A 231 5.14 -17.36 -9.11
CA VAL A 231 4.93 -15.98 -8.65
C VAL A 231 6.15 -15.55 -7.83
N ILE A 232 6.81 -14.47 -8.25
CA ILE A 232 7.78 -13.76 -7.43
C ILE A 232 6.97 -12.87 -6.50
N ASP A 233 6.69 -13.39 -5.31
CA ASP A 233 5.91 -12.71 -4.28
C ASP A 233 6.81 -11.77 -3.45
N VAL A 234 6.47 -10.48 -3.42
CA VAL A 234 7.17 -9.47 -2.63
C VAL A 234 6.17 -8.61 -1.90
N ARG A 235 6.42 -8.44 -0.59
CA ARG A 235 5.78 -7.42 0.23
C ARG A 235 6.78 -6.87 1.24
N SER A 236 7.14 -5.60 1.08
CA SER A 236 8.08 -4.95 1.99
C SER A 236 7.41 -4.57 3.31
N SER A 237 8.21 -4.48 4.36
CA SER A 237 7.85 -3.79 5.60
C SER A 237 8.77 -2.59 5.79
N PHE A 238 8.36 -1.62 6.58
CA PHE A 238 9.18 -0.44 6.82
C PHE A 238 9.00 0.11 8.22
N ARG A 239 10.01 0.84 8.67
CA ARG A 239 9.99 1.67 9.88
C ARG A 239 10.61 3.02 9.57
N TRP A 240 10.15 4.06 10.24
CA TRP A 240 10.80 5.36 10.21
C TRP A 240 11.04 5.86 11.62
N SER A 241 11.99 6.77 11.78
CA SER A 241 12.21 7.53 13.00
C SER A 241 11.97 9.01 12.74
N ASP A 242 11.42 9.70 13.74
CA ASP A 242 11.27 11.16 13.80
C ASP A 242 11.56 11.64 15.24
N GLU A 243 11.38 12.94 15.51
CA GLU A 243 11.58 13.51 16.84
C GLU A 243 10.56 13.03 17.88
N ASN A 244 9.43 12.45 17.45
CA ASN A 244 8.26 12.20 18.28
C ASN A 244 8.00 10.74 18.66
N ARG A 245 8.64 9.76 17.98
CA ARG A 245 8.78 8.31 18.33
C ARG A 245 9.01 7.44 17.08
N GLY A 246 8.82 7.96 15.87
CA GLY A 246 8.81 7.19 14.63
C GLY A 246 7.55 6.35 14.44
N GLY A 247 7.60 5.41 13.50
CA GLY A 247 6.50 4.51 13.20
C GLY A 247 6.93 3.30 12.37
N ASN A 248 5.96 2.43 12.06
CA ASN A 248 6.17 1.28 11.20
C ASN A 248 4.93 1.00 10.35
N GLY A 249 5.12 0.26 9.27
CA GLY A 249 4.06 -0.13 8.36
C GLY A 249 4.45 -1.27 7.43
N ARG A 250 3.51 -1.63 6.57
CA ARG A 250 3.70 -2.60 5.49
C ARG A 250 3.49 -1.89 4.16
N GLY A 251 4.32 -2.20 3.19
CA GLY A 251 4.12 -1.76 1.82
C GLY A 251 2.98 -2.50 1.13
N ASN A 252 2.77 -2.13 -0.13
CA ASN A 252 1.87 -2.85 -1.01
C ASN A 252 2.41 -4.25 -1.35
N TRP A 253 1.50 -5.13 -1.77
CA TRP A 253 1.86 -6.41 -2.38
C TRP A 253 2.22 -6.19 -3.86
N SER A 254 3.41 -6.63 -4.28
CA SER A 254 3.93 -6.42 -5.64
C SER A 254 4.47 -7.70 -6.28
N PRO A 255 3.60 -8.70 -6.50
CA PRO A 255 4.01 -9.93 -7.17
C PRO A 255 4.17 -9.74 -8.67
N VAL A 256 5.09 -10.53 -9.25
CA VAL A 256 5.37 -10.61 -10.68
C VAL A 256 5.33 -12.06 -11.11
N LEU A 257 4.67 -12.36 -12.24
CA LEU A 257 4.65 -13.70 -12.81
C LEU A 257 5.95 -13.98 -13.56
N VAL A 258 6.47 -15.20 -13.45
CA VAL A 258 7.57 -15.66 -14.30
C VAL A 258 6.99 -16.20 -15.60
N GLY A 259 7.64 -15.92 -16.74
CA GLY A 259 7.25 -16.51 -18.01
C GLY A 259 8.33 -16.42 -19.09
N SER A 260 7.90 -16.47 -20.35
CA SER A 260 8.79 -16.46 -21.53
C SER A 260 9.28 -15.07 -21.95
N GLY A 261 8.74 -14.00 -21.37
CA GLY A 261 9.04 -12.62 -21.78
C GLY A 261 8.67 -11.61 -20.70
N ASN A 262 8.85 -10.33 -21.03
CA ASN A 262 8.56 -9.21 -20.14
C ASN A 262 7.25 -8.53 -20.57
N ASP A 263 6.33 -8.32 -19.63
CA ASP A 263 5.18 -7.44 -19.83
C ASP A 263 5.04 -6.47 -18.66
N THR A 264 4.76 -5.22 -18.99
CA THR A 264 4.55 -4.16 -18.01
C THR A 264 3.23 -3.45 -18.28
N ALA A 265 2.65 -2.93 -17.21
CA ALA A 265 1.57 -1.95 -17.25
C ALA A 265 1.88 -0.83 -16.25
N PRO A 266 1.49 0.43 -16.55
CA PRO A 266 1.68 1.56 -15.65
C PRO A 266 0.65 1.59 -14.49
N PHE A 267 -0.07 0.49 -14.27
CA PHE A 267 -1.14 0.37 -13.28
C PHE A 267 -1.14 -1.03 -12.65
N VAL A 268 -1.74 -1.14 -11.46
CA VAL A 268 -2.06 -2.44 -10.86
C VAL A 268 -3.38 -2.95 -11.44
N TRP A 269 -3.53 -4.26 -11.54
CA TRP A 269 -4.77 -4.83 -12.04
C TRP A 269 -5.85 -4.77 -10.97
N LEU A 270 -7.04 -4.36 -11.39
CA LEU A 270 -8.27 -4.69 -10.69
C LEU A 270 -8.89 -5.91 -11.40
N ILE A 271 -9.41 -6.85 -10.64
CA ILE A 271 -10.27 -7.93 -11.13
C ILE A 271 -11.70 -7.41 -11.13
N VAL A 272 -12.52 -7.75 -12.13
CA VAL A 272 -13.94 -7.37 -12.19
C VAL A 272 -14.82 -8.58 -12.42
N GLU A 273 -15.93 -8.66 -11.68
CA GLU A 273 -16.95 -9.69 -11.85
C GLU A 273 -18.38 -9.13 -11.70
N PRO A 274 -19.29 -9.36 -12.65
CA PRO A 274 -19.03 -9.89 -13.99
C PRO A 274 -18.33 -8.85 -14.90
N VAL A 275 -17.44 -9.32 -15.78
CA VAL A 275 -16.77 -8.47 -16.78
C VAL A 275 -17.78 -7.88 -17.78
N ARG A 276 -18.85 -8.63 -18.11
CA ARG A 276 -19.88 -8.24 -19.09
C ARG A 276 -21.25 -8.40 -18.45
N GLY A 277 -22.12 -7.40 -18.59
CA GLY A 277 -23.43 -7.41 -17.94
C GLY A 277 -24.34 -6.27 -18.38
N SER A 278 -25.57 -6.24 -17.88
CA SER A 278 -26.50 -5.12 -18.16
C SER A 278 -26.12 -3.85 -17.37
N ALA A 279 -26.74 -2.71 -17.71
CA ALA A 279 -26.57 -1.45 -16.99
C ALA A 279 -27.02 -1.55 -15.51
N ASN A 280 -28.00 -2.40 -15.20
CA ASN A 280 -28.53 -2.55 -13.83
C ASN A 280 -27.82 -3.63 -12.99
N GLU A 281 -26.81 -4.29 -13.55
CA GLU A 281 -26.10 -5.37 -12.90
C GLU A 281 -24.93 -4.83 -12.07
N THR A 282 -24.92 -5.15 -10.78
CA THR A 282 -23.81 -4.79 -9.89
C THR A 282 -22.56 -5.56 -10.29
N ARG A 283 -21.44 -4.84 -10.40
CA ARG A 283 -20.12 -5.40 -10.63
C ARG A 283 -19.26 -5.17 -9.41
N THR A 284 -18.49 -6.18 -9.03
CA THR A 284 -17.51 -6.11 -7.95
C THR A 284 -16.12 -6.05 -8.55
N PHE A 285 -15.34 -5.08 -8.09
CA PHE A 285 -13.95 -4.91 -8.47
C PHE A 285 -13.05 -5.21 -7.28
N PHE A 286 -11.94 -5.89 -7.50
CA PHE A 286 -11.04 -6.33 -6.44
C PHE A 286 -9.58 -6.06 -6.79
N SER A 287 -8.79 -5.65 -5.80
CA SER A 287 -7.33 -5.70 -5.87
C SER A 287 -6.74 -5.83 -4.48
N ASP A 288 -5.58 -6.45 -4.39
CA ASP A 288 -4.79 -6.67 -3.19
C ASP A 288 -3.44 -5.92 -3.24
N ARG A 289 -3.32 -4.99 -4.19
CA ARG A 289 -2.09 -4.29 -4.51
C ARG A 289 -1.94 -2.93 -3.85
N PHE A 290 -2.86 -2.53 -2.98
CA PHE A 290 -2.79 -1.25 -2.28
C PHE A 290 -2.01 -1.38 -0.95
N VAL A 291 -1.59 -0.24 -0.40
CA VAL A 291 -0.99 -0.18 0.93
C VAL A 291 -2.08 -0.37 1.99
N PRO A 292 -1.85 -1.19 3.03
CA PRO A 292 -2.82 -1.39 4.11
C PRO A 292 -3.38 -0.10 4.71
N GLY A 293 -4.70 -0.03 4.88
CA GLY A 293 -5.40 1.09 5.52
C GLY A 293 -5.49 2.37 4.67
N GLU A 294 -4.97 2.40 3.45
CA GLU A 294 -5.05 3.60 2.62
C GLU A 294 -6.47 3.81 2.07
N LYS A 295 -6.85 5.09 1.88
CA LYS A 295 -8.10 5.41 1.19
C LYS A 295 -7.90 5.25 -0.31
N VAL A 296 -8.95 4.82 -0.99
CA VAL A 296 -8.99 4.67 -2.44
C VAL A 296 -10.10 5.54 -3.02
N VAL A 297 -9.72 6.41 -3.94
CA VAL A 297 -10.62 7.26 -4.72
C VAL A 297 -10.87 6.61 -6.07
N THR A 298 -12.10 6.69 -6.58
CA THR A 298 -12.46 6.02 -7.83
C THR A 298 -13.12 6.95 -8.85
N TRP A 299 -12.93 6.63 -10.12
CA TRP A 299 -13.62 7.26 -11.24
C TRP A 299 -13.78 6.26 -12.39
N LEU A 300 -14.59 6.64 -13.38
CA LEU A 300 -14.74 5.92 -14.64
C LEU A 300 -14.05 6.66 -15.76
N ASN A 301 -13.33 5.91 -16.60
CA ASN A 301 -13.05 6.35 -17.96
C ASN A 301 -14.23 5.91 -18.84
N THR A 302 -14.92 6.90 -19.40
CA THR A 302 -16.02 6.70 -20.35
C THR A 302 -15.57 7.10 -21.75
N LEU A 303 -16.34 6.73 -22.78
CA LEU A 303 -16.10 7.18 -24.15
C LEU A 303 -16.08 8.72 -24.29
N ARG A 304 -16.69 9.45 -23.36
CA ARG A 304 -16.83 10.91 -23.36
C ARG A 304 -15.86 11.62 -22.41
N GLY A 305 -15.05 10.89 -21.64
CA GLY A 305 -14.13 11.45 -20.65
C GLY A 305 -14.24 10.80 -19.28
N VAL A 306 -13.74 11.49 -18.26
CA VAL A 306 -13.68 11.01 -16.88
C VAL A 306 -14.97 11.35 -16.12
N LYS A 307 -15.52 10.38 -15.38
CA LYS A 307 -16.67 10.57 -14.50
C LYS A 307 -16.31 10.13 -13.07
N PRO A 308 -16.30 11.04 -12.08
CA PRO A 308 -16.01 10.66 -10.70
C PRO A 308 -17.07 9.68 -10.18
N LEU A 309 -16.66 8.76 -9.34
CA LEU A 309 -17.55 7.82 -8.67
C LEU A 309 -17.59 8.13 -7.18
N ASP A 310 -18.79 8.07 -6.61
CA ASP A 310 -18.98 8.07 -5.15
C ASP A 310 -18.83 6.65 -4.58
N VAL A 311 -17.76 5.97 -5.01
CA VAL A 311 -17.39 4.62 -4.55
C VAL A 311 -16.02 4.73 -3.93
N ALA A 312 -15.99 5.24 -2.70
CA ALA A 312 -14.77 5.26 -1.89
C ALA A 312 -14.69 3.99 -1.04
N SER A 313 -13.49 3.46 -0.90
CA SER A 313 -13.21 2.34 0.00
C SER A 313 -11.86 2.56 0.66
N ALA A 314 -11.61 1.84 1.74
CA ALA A 314 -10.30 1.77 2.36
C ALA A 314 -9.71 0.38 2.11
N ALA A 315 -8.42 0.33 1.81
CA ALA A 315 -7.70 -0.92 1.77
C ALA A 315 -7.70 -1.55 3.16
N ASP A 316 -8.01 -2.85 3.25
CA ASP A 316 -7.99 -3.58 4.50
C ASP A 316 -6.55 -3.70 5.08
N PRO A 317 -6.35 -4.31 6.26
CA PRO A 317 -5.00 -4.51 6.82
C PRO A 317 -4.05 -5.35 5.95
N SER A 318 -4.57 -6.05 4.95
CA SER A 318 -3.82 -6.80 3.95
C SER A 318 -3.64 -6.05 2.63
N GLY A 319 -4.10 -4.80 2.51
CA GLY A 319 -4.00 -4.01 1.27
C GLY A 319 -5.08 -4.34 0.24
N ARG A 320 -6.14 -5.03 0.65
CA ARG A 320 -7.22 -5.49 -0.23
C ARG A 320 -8.34 -4.46 -0.29
N VAL A 321 -8.88 -4.27 -1.48
CA VAL A 321 -9.95 -3.31 -1.78
C VAL A 321 -11.02 -4.05 -2.57
N TRP A 322 -12.28 -3.88 -2.13
CA TRP A 322 -13.46 -4.28 -2.89
C TRP A 322 -14.29 -3.04 -3.19
N LEU A 323 -14.69 -2.89 -4.46
CA LEU A 323 -15.54 -1.81 -4.93
C LEU A 323 -16.77 -2.42 -5.57
N SER A 324 -17.96 -1.96 -5.18
CA SER A 324 -19.21 -2.38 -5.81
C SER A 324 -19.77 -1.22 -6.61
N TYR A 325 -19.94 -1.41 -7.92
CA TYR A 325 -20.46 -0.38 -8.81
C TYR A 325 -21.57 -0.93 -9.70
N ARG A 326 -22.66 -0.17 -9.82
CA ARG A 326 -23.79 -0.48 -10.71
C ARG A 326 -23.89 0.59 -11.80
N PRO A 327 -23.67 0.27 -13.07
CA PRO A 327 -23.63 1.24 -14.17
C PRO A 327 -25.02 1.62 -14.72
N TYR A 328 -25.98 1.96 -13.85
CA TYR A 328 -27.39 2.15 -14.24
C TYR A 328 -27.60 3.31 -15.22
N ASP A 329 -26.64 4.22 -15.29
CA ASP A 329 -26.67 5.43 -16.13
C ASP A 329 -25.66 5.38 -17.29
N LEU A 330 -25.08 4.20 -17.56
CA LEU A 330 -24.19 3.99 -18.70
C LEU A 330 -24.96 3.35 -19.86
N THR A 331 -24.72 3.86 -21.07
CA THR A 331 -25.15 3.21 -22.31
C THR A 331 -24.36 1.92 -22.56
N PRO A 332 -24.82 1.04 -23.47
CA PRO A 332 -24.00 -0.07 -23.92
C PRO A 332 -22.62 0.40 -24.44
N GLY A 333 -21.56 -0.29 -24.04
CA GLY A 333 -20.18 0.11 -24.35
C GLY A 333 -19.12 -0.54 -23.46
N THR A 334 -17.86 -0.21 -23.74
CA THR A 334 -16.70 -0.60 -22.91
C THR A 334 -16.28 0.58 -22.06
N TYR A 335 -16.04 0.32 -20.78
CA TYR A 335 -15.70 1.29 -19.76
C TYR A 335 -14.51 0.79 -18.94
N GLN A 336 -13.82 1.71 -18.26
CA GLN A 336 -12.82 1.34 -17.27
C GLN A 336 -13.18 1.96 -15.93
N ILE A 337 -13.11 1.18 -14.86
CA ILE A 337 -13.01 1.75 -13.52
C ILE A 337 -11.54 1.98 -13.20
N VAL A 338 -11.27 3.09 -12.53
CA VAL A 338 -9.95 3.43 -12.03
C VAL A 338 -10.05 3.65 -10.53
N ALA A 339 -9.11 3.07 -9.79
CA ALA A 339 -8.99 3.14 -8.34
C ALA A 339 -7.62 3.70 -7.98
N HIS A 340 -7.54 4.81 -7.24
CA HIS A 340 -6.29 5.47 -6.91
C HIS A 340 -6.07 5.50 -5.40
N GLY A 341 -4.95 4.94 -4.95
CA GLY A 341 -4.55 4.94 -3.55
C GLY A 341 -4.03 6.30 -3.14
N THR A 342 -4.62 6.90 -2.11
CA THR A 342 -4.26 8.28 -1.70
C THR A 342 -2.88 8.39 -1.06
N ARG A 343 -2.33 7.28 -0.54
CA ARG A 343 -1.01 7.25 0.09
C ARG A 343 0.03 6.64 -0.84
N SER A 344 -0.29 5.48 -1.41
CA SER A 344 0.62 4.75 -2.28
C SER A 344 0.76 5.38 -3.67
N ARG A 345 -0.24 6.18 -4.08
CA ARG A 345 -0.36 6.75 -5.44
C ARG A 345 -0.41 5.69 -6.52
N LEU A 346 -0.68 4.43 -6.14
CA LEU A 346 -0.92 3.35 -7.08
C LEU A 346 -2.27 3.55 -7.74
N THR A 347 -2.31 3.29 -9.03
CA THR A 347 -3.53 3.35 -9.84
C THR A 347 -3.88 1.95 -10.26
N GLY A 348 -5.06 1.47 -9.86
CA GLY A 348 -5.67 0.23 -10.27
C GLY A 348 -6.65 0.44 -11.41
N VAL A 349 -6.62 -0.41 -12.43
CA VAL A 349 -7.53 -0.31 -13.59
C VAL A 349 -8.18 -1.65 -13.91
N ALA A 350 -9.49 -1.63 -14.22
CA ALA A 350 -10.21 -2.75 -14.82
C ALA A 350 -11.15 -2.28 -15.94
N SER A 351 -11.14 -3.00 -17.06
CA SER A 351 -12.09 -2.83 -18.17
C SER A 351 -13.33 -3.70 -17.96
N PHE A 352 -14.53 -3.19 -18.26
CA PHE A 352 -15.78 -3.94 -18.25
C PHE A 352 -16.72 -3.50 -19.38
N VAL A 353 -17.71 -4.35 -19.71
CA VAL A 353 -18.66 -4.12 -20.81
C VAL A 353 -20.09 -4.02 -20.27
N VAL A 354 -20.79 -2.97 -20.68
CA VAL A 354 -22.25 -2.80 -20.52
C VAL A 354 -22.92 -3.22 -21.84
N ARG A 355 -23.92 -4.10 -21.76
CA ARG A 355 -24.69 -4.59 -22.91
C ARG A 355 -26.04 -3.91 -23.06
#